data_AF-A0A0S9QDT9-F1
#
_entry.id   AF-A0A0S9QDT9-F1
#
_cell.length_a   1.000
_cell.length_b   1.000
_cell.length_c   1.000
_cell.angle_alpha   90.00
_cell.angle_beta   90.00
_cell.angle_gamma   90.00
#
_symmetry.space_group_name_H-M   'P 1'
#
loop_
_entity.id
_entity.type
_entity.pdbx_description
1 polymer ?
#
loop_
_entity_poly.entity_id
_entity_poly.type
_entity_poly.pdbx_seq_one_letter_code
_entity_poly.pdbx_strand_id
1 'polypeptide(L)'
;MLPFPVLLADIGGTYARFAVLPRPGADPTPIWKVATAGFPGPVEAIRSYLDRPGTVRPCAAFLAVAGRVGGDGTRLTNAGWRFDPGEIGIALGLDAVRLVNDYVPLAAALTILDQENPAELVRIGPPGTPSGTGSSGRAETSARGP
;
A
#
# COMPACT_ATOMS: atom_id res chain seq x y z
N MET A 1 14.67 -5.00 -7.05
CA MET A 1 13.77 -5.72 -6.13
C MET A 1 14.33 -5.67 -4.73
N LEU A 2 13.50 -5.68 -3.69
CA LEU A 2 13.97 -5.83 -2.30
C LEU A 2 14.35 -7.30 -2.04
N PRO A 3 15.40 -7.57 -1.24
CA PRO A 3 15.69 -8.94 -0.79
C PRO A 3 14.65 -9.41 0.22
N PHE A 4 14.43 -10.72 0.32
CA PHE A 4 13.51 -11.34 1.28
C PHE A 4 14.28 -11.95 2.45
N PRO A 5 13.69 -12.00 3.66
CA PRO A 5 12.33 -11.58 4.03
C PRO A 5 12.12 -10.06 4.09
N VAL A 6 10.93 -9.58 3.71
CA VAL A 6 10.59 -8.15 3.67
C VAL A 6 9.58 -7.79 4.76
N LEU A 7 9.88 -6.80 5.60
CA LEU A 7 8.89 -6.13 6.43
C LEU A 7 7.99 -5.25 5.55
N LEU A 8 6.69 -5.49 5.59
CA LEU A 8 5.67 -4.62 5.01
C LEU A 8 5.08 -3.76 6.12
N ALA A 9 4.94 -2.46 5.87
CA ALA A 9 4.26 -1.55 6.77
C ALA A 9 3.26 -0.66 6.03
N ASP A 10 2.05 -0.54 6.59
CA ASP A 10 1.00 0.41 6.20
C ASP A 10 0.78 1.37 7.37
N ILE A 11 1.20 2.63 7.21
CA ILE A 11 1.34 3.58 8.32
C ILE A 11 0.47 4.80 8.05
N GLY A 12 -0.65 4.88 8.76
CA GLY A 12 -1.53 6.05 8.78
C GLY A 12 -1.32 6.94 10.00
N GLY A 13 -2.06 8.03 10.09
CA GLY A 13 -1.96 9.01 11.19
C GLY A 13 -2.20 8.42 12.58
N THR A 14 -3.19 7.54 12.71
CA THR A 14 -3.63 6.97 14.01
C THR A 14 -3.08 5.58 14.26
N TYR A 15 -2.91 4.78 13.21
CA TYR A 15 -2.52 3.39 13.32
C TYR A 15 -1.46 3.03 12.29
N ALA A 16 -0.54 2.16 12.71
CA ALA A 16 0.38 1.46 11.82
C ALA A 16 0.05 -0.04 11.83
N ARG A 17 0.23 -0.69 10.68
CA ARG A 17 0.10 -2.13 10.49
C ARG A 17 1.42 -2.69 9.98
N PHE A 18 1.81 -3.86 10.48
CA PHE A 18 3.05 -4.52 10.15
C PHE A 18 2.82 -6.00 9.83
N ALA A 19 3.55 -6.51 8.85
CA ALA A 19 3.63 -7.92 8.51
C ALA A 19 5.02 -8.23 7.95
N VAL A 20 5.54 -9.45 8.11
CA VAL A 20 6.74 -9.90 7.39
C VAL A 20 6.33 -10.85 6.29
N LEU A 21 6.77 -10.55 5.07
CA LEU A 21 6.64 -11.41 3.91
C LEU A 21 7.89 -12.30 3.80
N PRO A 22 7.82 -13.60 4.10
CA PRO A 22 9.01 -14.46 4.22
C PRO A 22 9.68 -14.76 2.87
N ARG A 23 8.89 -14.83 1.80
CA ARG A 23 9.32 -15.15 0.43
C ARG A 23 8.31 -14.62 -0.59
N PRO A 24 8.67 -14.52 -1.88
CA PRO A 24 7.70 -14.22 -2.93
C PRO A 24 6.49 -15.17 -2.92
N GLY A 25 5.30 -14.61 -3.15
CA GLY A 25 4.05 -15.36 -3.22
C GLY A 25 3.56 -15.97 -1.90
N ALA A 26 4.13 -15.59 -0.75
CA ALA A 26 3.57 -15.92 0.55
C ALA A 26 2.50 -14.88 0.97
N ASP A 27 1.67 -15.25 1.94
CA ASP A 27 0.73 -14.30 2.54
C ASP A 27 1.42 -13.49 3.65
N PRO A 28 1.21 -12.16 3.72
CA PRO A 28 1.78 -11.32 4.77
C PRO A 28 0.94 -11.42 6.06
N THR A 29 0.89 -12.62 6.66
CA THR A 29 0.11 -12.90 7.87
C THR A 29 0.98 -13.50 8.99
N PRO A 30 0.65 -13.24 10.27
CA PRO A 30 -0.41 -12.36 10.75
C PRO A 30 -0.07 -10.87 10.59
N ILE A 31 -1.10 -10.05 10.35
CA ILE A 31 -0.98 -8.58 10.35
C ILE A 31 -1.12 -8.08 11.79
N TRP A 32 -0.15 -7.28 12.23
CA TRP A 32 -0.20 -6.67 13.54
C TRP A 32 -0.47 -5.17 13.47
N LYS A 33 -1.39 -4.68 14.29
CA LYS A 33 -1.84 -3.27 14.30
C LYS A 33 -1.48 -2.61 15.62
N VAL A 34 -0.96 -1.38 15.55
CA VAL A 34 -0.69 -0.51 16.71
C VAL A 34 -1.19 0.89 16.53
N ALA A 35 -1.49 1.56 17.65
CA ALA A 35 -1.65 3.00 17.67
C ALA A 35 -0.28 3.67 17.51
N THR A 36 -0.17 4.62 16.59
CA THR A 36 1.06 5.40 16.37
C THR A 36 1.43 6.22 17.61
N ALA A 37 0.43 6.76 18.32
CA ALA A 37 0.62 7.47 19.59
C ALA A 37 1.21 6.59 20.71
N GLY A 38 1.23 5.26 20.55
CA GLY A 38 1.84 4.34 21.52
C GLY A 38 3.37 4.26 21.43
N PHE A 39 3.99 4.88 20.42
CA PHE A 39 5.43 4.81 20.21
C PHE A 39 6.02 6.18 19.88
N PRO A 40 7.26 6.46 20.34
CA PRO A 40 7.93 7.73 20.07
C PRO A 40 8.31 7.90 18.60
N GLY A 41 8.47 6.80 17.86
CA GLY A 41 8.91 6.81 16.48
C GLY A 41 8.63 5.50 15.75
N PRO A 42 8.90 5.48 14.43
CA PRO A 42 8.65 4.31 13.60
C PRO A 42 9.58 3.15 13.94
N VAL A 43 10.83 3.43 14.34
CA VAL A 43 11.82 2.40 14.69
C VAL A 43 11.34 1.62 15.92
N GLU A 44 10.85 2.29 16.95
CA GLU A 44 10.38 1.67 18.19
C GLU A 44 9.11 0.84 17.94
N ALA A 45 8.19 1.35 17.13
CA ALA A 45 7.00 0.61 16.73
C ALA A 45 7.36 -0.68 15.95
N ILE A 46 8.30 -0.58 15.01
CA ILE A 46 8.76 -1.72 14.23
C ILE A 46 9.51 -2.73 15.11
N ARG A 47 10.42 -2.30 15.99
CA ARG A 47 11.11 -3.20 16.93
C ARG A 47 10.13 -3.97 17.81
N SER A 48 9.14 -3.26 18.36
CA SER A 48 8.08 -3.89 19.16
C SER A 48 7.33 -4.98 18.40
N TYR A 49 7.10 -4.80 17.09
CA TYR A 49 6.54 -5.85 16.23
C TYR A 49 7.52 -7.02 15.99
N LEU A 50 8.77 -6.71 15.68
CA LEU A 50 9.79 -7.70 15.32
C LEU A 50 10.22 -8.57 16.51
N ASP A 51 10.10 -8.09 17.74
CA ASP A 51 10.45 -8.83 18.96
C ASP A 51 9.35 -9.79 19.43
N ARG A 52 8.24 -9.87 18.70
CA ARG A 52 7.18 -10.84 18.99
C ARG A 52 7.67 -12.26 18.67
N PRO A 53 7.35 -13.26 19.52
CA PRO A 53 7.70 -14.65 19.26
C PRO A 53 7.17 -15.13 17.91
N GLY A 54 8.02 -15.83 17.16
CA GLY A 54 7.67 -16.39 15.84
C GLY A 54 7.73 -15.40 14.67
N THR A 55 8.02 -14.11 14.90
CA THR A 55 8.23 -13.17 13.81
C THR A 55 9.55 -13.46 13.11
N VAL A 56 9.49 -13.69 11.79
CA VAL A 56 10.68 -13.84 10.94
C VAL A 56 11.46 -12.54 10.91
N ARG A 57 12.79 -12.60 11.06
CA ARG A 57 13.65 -11.41 10.98
C ARG A 57 13.76 -10.95 9.51
N PRO A 58 13.32 -9.73 9.15
CA PRO A 58 13.45 -9.20 7.81
C PRO A 58 14.88 -8.71 7.52
N CYS A 59 15.30 -8.76 6.26
CA CYS A 59 16.51 -8.10 5.77
C CYS A 59 16.20 -6.81 4.99
N ALA A 60 14.93 -6.58 4.63
CA ALA A 60 14.49 -5.35 3.99
C ALA A 60 13.14 -4.87 4.49
N ALA A 61 12.80 -3.62 4.19
CA ALA A 61 11.48 -3.06 4.50
C ALA A 61 10.87 -2.32 3.30
N PHE A 62 9.54 -2.45 3.17
CA PHE A 62 8.69 -1.65 2.32
C PHE A 62 7.68 -0.92 3.20
N LEU A 63 7.85 0.39 3.34
CA LEU A 63 7.09 1.27 4.22
C LEU A 63 6.19 2.17 3.39
N ALA A 64 4.88 1.97 3.49
CA ALA A 64 3.87 2.84 2.93
C ALA A 64 3.38 3.80 4.02
N VAL A 65 3.52 5.11 3.79
CA VAL A 65 3.22 6.13 4.79
C VAL A 65 2.23 7.14 4.23
N ALA A 66 1.19 7.43 5.02
CA ALA A 66 0.27 8.52 4.76
C ALA A 66 1.00 9.86 4.86
N GLY A 67 1.32 10.44 3.71
CA GLY A 67 2.04 11.70 3.61
C GLY A 67 2.86 11.81 2.33
N ARG A 68 3.38 13.02 2.09
CA ARG A 68 4.23 13.32 0.93
C ARG A 68 5.63 12.75 1.17
N VAL A 69 6.01 11.74 0.40
CA VAL A 69 7.37 11.19 0.41
C VAL A 69 8.24 11.94 -0.60
N GLY A 70 9.40 12.42 -0.15
CA GLY A 70 10.40 13.12 -0.97
C GLY A 70 11.83 12.66 -0.70
N GLY A 71 12.82 13.37 -1.25
CA GLY A 71 14.25 13.00 -1.17
C GLY A 71 14.80 12.87 0.26
N ASP A 72 14.29 13.67 1.20
CA ASP A 72 14.73 13.68 2.60
C ASP A 72 13.84 12.83 3.52
N GLY A 73 12.97 12.00 2.94
CA GLY A 73 12.02 11.15 3.66
C GLY A 73 10.59 11.70 3.75
N THR A 74 9.90 11.41 4.86
CA THR A 74 8.55 11.94 5.15
C THR A 74 8.33 12.18 6.63
N ARG A 75 7.28 12.92 6.98
CA ARG A 75 6.86 13.15 8.36
C ARG A 75 5.38 12.86 8.50
N LEU A 76 5.03 12.07 9.51
CA LEU A 76 3.65 11.86 9.93
C LEU A 76 3.34 12.84 11.06
N THR A 77 2.77 13.99 10.69
CA THR A 77 2.56 15.13 11.60
C THR A 77 1.74 14.78 12.84
N ASN A 78 0.68 13.99 12.69
CA ASN A 78 -0.22 13.61 13.79
C ASN A 78 0.47 12.79 14.89
N ALA A 79 1.49 12.01 14.55
CA ALA A 79 2.24 11.18 15.51
C ALA A 79 3.62 11.77 15.83
N GLY A 80 4.02 12.86 15.18
CA GLY A 80 5.36 13.42 15.31
C GLY A 80 6.48 12.58 14.68
N TRP A 81 6.17 11.46 14.03
CA TRP A 81 7.17 10.55 13.49
C TRP A 81 7.87 11.14 12.26
N ARG A 82 9.19 11.05 12.24
CA ARG A 82 10.04 11.30 11.05
C ARG A 82 10.47 9.96 10.47
N PHE A 83 10.43 9.87 9.15
CA PHE A 83 10.87 8.69 8.41
C PHE A 83 12.06 9.07 7.55
N ASP A 84 13.20 8.52 7.91
CA ASP A 84 14.41 8.55 7.11
C ASP A 84 14.77 7.09 6.78
N PRO A 85 14.70 6.67 5.50
CA PRO A 85 14.98 5.29 5.13
C PRO A 85 16.38 4.82 5.53
N GLY A 86 17.37 5.72 5.54
CA GLY A 86 18.75 5.42 5.93
C GLY A 86 18.86 5.19 7.42
N GLU A 87 18.31 6.10 8.24
CA GLU A 87 18.32 5.96 9.70
C GLU A 87 17.54 4.71 10.15
N ILE A 88 16.39 4.44 9.53
CA ILE A 88 15.59 3.23 9.80
C ILE A 88 16.38 1.97 9.43
N GLY A 89 17.03 1.95 8.27
CA GLY A 89 17.84 0.83 7.81
C GLY A 89 18.97 0.51 8.79
N ILE A 90 19.72 1.52 9.20
CA ILE A 90 20.79 1.39 10.20
C ILE A 90 20.24 0.91 11.54
N ALA A 91 19.17 1.53 12.04
CA ALA A 91 18.62 1.23 13.35
C ALA A 91 18.03 -0.19 13.45
N LEU A 92 17.56 -0.76 12.35
CA LEU A 92 16.94 -2.08 12.30
C LEU A 92 17.84 -3.16 11.70
N GLY A 93 19.03 -2.81 11.20
CA GLY A 93 19.95 -3.75 10.55
C GLY A 93 19.40 -4.28 9.22
N LEU A 94 18.76 -3.42 8.43
CA LEU A 94 18.17 -3.77 7.13
C LEU A 94 19.11 -3.42 5.99
N ASP A 95 19.22 -4.30 5.01
CA ASP A 95 20.00 -4.10 3.78
C ASP A 95 19.34 -3.08 2.84
N ALA A 96 18.02 -2.96 2.91
CA ALA A 96 17.26 -2.04 2.06
C ALA A 96 15.97 -1.56 2.71
N VAL A 97 15.69 -0.26 2.60
CA VAL A 97 14.41 0.34 3.00
C VAL A 97 13.82 1.11 1.83
N ARG A 98 12.62 0.70 1.42
CA ARG A 98 11.81 1.43 0.45
C ARG A 98 10.72 2.18 1.21
N LEU A 99 10.73 3.50 1.08
CA LEU A 99 9.68 4.38 1.59
C LEU A 99 8.86 4.90 0.42
N VAL A 100 7.53 4.78 0.50
CA VAL A 100 6.58 5.26 -0.51
C VAL A 100 5.38 5.91 0.16
N ASN A 101 4.67 6.74 -0.62
CA ASN A 101 3.35 7.19 -0.23
C ASN A 101 2.36 6.00 -0.22
N ASP A 102 1.36 6.05 0.65
CA ASP A 102 0.31 5.04 0.83
C ASP A 102 -0.56 4.77 -0.41
N TYR A 103 -0.74 5.73 -1.32
CA TYR A 103 -1.44 5.49 -2.58
C TYR A 103 -0.68 4.56 -3.54
N VAL A 104 0.64 4.41 -3.39
CA VAL A 104 1.45 3.57 -4.29
C VAL A 104 1.07 2.09 -4.20
N PRO A 105 1.15 1.42 -3.03
CA PRO A 105 0.70 0.04 -2.91
C PRO A 105 -0.80 -0.11 -3.13
N LEU A 106 -1.62 0.89 -2.78
CA LEU A 106 -3.05 0.88 -3.08
C LEU A 106 -3.31 0.79 -4.59
N ALA A 107 -2.69 1.66 -5.38
CA ALA A 107 -2.82 1.65 -6.84
C ALA A 107 -2.32 0.33 -7.45
N ALA A 108 -1.21 -0.22 -6.93
CA ALA A 108 -0.69 -1.51 -7.38
C ALA A 108 -1.64 -2.67 -7.03
N ALA A 109 -2.30 -2.63 -5.86
CA ALA A 109 -3.27 -3.65 -5.47
C ALA A 109 -4.48 -3.66 -6.43
N LEU A 110 -4.96 -2.50 -6.87
CA LEU A 110 -6.10 -2.42 -7.79
C LEU A 110 -5.86 -3.14 -9.13
N THR A 111 -4.62 -3.27 -9.60
CA THR A 111 -4.32 -3.92 -10.89
C THR A 111 -4.39 -5.44 -10.84
N ILE A 112 -4.46 -6.04 -9.65
CA ILE A 112 -4.48 -7.50 -9.46
C ILE A 112 -5.80 -8.02 -8.89
N LEU A 113 -6.76 -7.13 -8.59
CA LEU A 113 -8.07 -7.54 -8.10
C LEU A 113 -8.91 -8.16 -9.22
N ASP A 114 -9.54 -9.29 -8.94
CA ASP A 114 -10.48 -9.92 -9.85
C ASP A 114 -11.81 -9.14 -9.87
N GLN A 115 -12.12 -8.58 -11.04
CA GLN A 115 -13.31 -7.75 -11.25
C GLN A 115 -14.63 -8.51 -11.09
N GLU A 116 -14.58 -9.84 -11.20
CA GLU A 116 -15.72 -10.73 -11.12
C GLU A 116 -15.82 -11.45 -9.77
N ASN A 117 -14.80 -11.32 -8.90
CA ASN A 117 -14.79 -11.98 -7.60
C ASN A 117 -15.51 -11.14 -6.53
N PRO A 118 -16.70 -11.58 -6.05
CA PRO A 118 -17.44 -10.84 -5.03
C PRO A 118 -16.79 -10.87 -3.63
N ALA A 119 -15.79 -11.72 -3.42
CA ALA A 119 -14.99 -11.71 -2.19
C ALA A 119 -13.93 -10.58 -2.19
N GLU A 120 -13.58 -10.05 -3.36
CA GLU A 120 -12.60 -8.97 -3.51
C GLU A 120 -13.25 -7.61 -3.77
N LEU A 121 -14.34 -7.59 -4.53
CA LEU A 121 -15.04 -6.36 -4.89
C LEU A 121 -16.51 -6.40 -4.49
N VAL A 122 -16.95 -5.32 -3.85
CA VAL A 122 -18.36 -5.08 -3.54
C VAL A 122 -18.84 -3.88 -4.32
N ARG A 123 -19.94 -4.02 -5.06
CA ARG A 123 -20.59 -2.91 -5.77
C ARG A 123 -21.19 -1.92 -4.77
N ILE A 124 -20.87 -0.65 -4.95
CA ILE A 124 -21.54 0.46 -4.25
C ILE A 124 -22.53 1.12 -5.23
N GLY A 125 -23.82 1.10 -4.90
CA GLY A 125 -24.89 1.67 -5.72
C GLY A 125 -25.68 0.65 -6.57
N PRO A 126 -26.76 1.08 -7.24
CA PRO A 126 -27.58 0.21 -8.10
C PRO A 126 -26.78 -0.26 -9.33
N PRO A 127 -27.20 -1.36 -9.99
CA PRO A 127 -26.62 -1.76 -11.27
C PRO A 127 -26.66 -0.63 -12.28
N GLY A 128 -25.52 -0.32 -12.90
CA GLY A 128 -25.50 0.61 -14.02
C GLY A 128 -26.40 0.09 -15.13
N THR A 129 -27.28 0.95 -15.65
CA THR A 129 -27.96 0.70 -16.92
C THR A 129 -26.86 0.61 -17.98
N PRO A 130 -26.77 -0.48 -18.77
CA PRO A 130 -25.78 -0.53 -19.84
C PRO A 130 -26.05 0.63 -20.79
N SER A 131 -25.15 1.62 -20.81
CA SER A 131 -25.16 2.68 -21.80
C SER A 131 -24.90 2.02 -23.16
N GLY A 132 -25.90 2.10 -24.04
CA GLY A 132 -25.87 1.47 -25.34
C GLY A 132 -24.60 1.80 -26.12
N THR A 133 -24.08 0.76 -26.77
CA THR A 133 -23.14 0.79 -27.89
C THR A 133 -23.16 2.11 -28.66
N GLY A 134 -22.03 2.80 -28.70
CA GLY A 134 -21.80 3.84 -29.69
C GLY A 134 -21.98 3.25 -31.09
N SER A 135 -23.07 3.62 -31.75
CA SER A 135 -23.29 3.31 -33.15
C SER A 135 -22.36 4.19 -33.99
N SER A 136 -21.28 3.60 -34.49
CA SER A 136 -20.65 4.09 -35.71
C SER A 136 -21.63 3.83 -36.86
N GLY A 137 -22.35 4.86 -37.30
CA GLY A 137 -23.31 4.78 -38.39
C GLY A 137 -23.26 6.04 -39.23
N ARG A 138 -22.70 5.90 -40.43
CA ARG A 138 -22.54 6.90 -41.50
C ARG A 138 -23.73 7.85 -41.65
N ALA A 139 -23.45 9.15 -41.68
CA ALA A 139 -24.34 10.14 -42.27
C ALA A 139 -24.09 10.19 -43.79
N GLU A 140 -24.89 9.47 -44.57
CA GLU A 140 -25.12 9.82 -45.98
C GLU A 140 -26.22 10.88 -46.02
N THR A 141 -25.80 12.13 -46.17
CA THR A 141 -26.67 13.24 -46.53
C THR A 141 -26.66 13.40 -48.05
N SER A 142 -27.81 13.26 -48.70
CA SER A 142 -28.54 14.41 -49.24
C SER A 142 -29.48 13.99 -50.38
N ALA A 143 -30.77 14.20 -50.13
CA ALA A 143 -31.81 14.22 -51.14
C ALA A 143 -31.80 15.51 -51.96
N ARG A 144 -32.29 15.41 -53.20
CA ARG A 144 -33.19 16.34 -53.94
C ARG A 144 -33.58 15.55 -55.20
N GLY A 145 -34.81 15.06 -55.33
CA GLY A 145 -36.06 15.83 -55.45
C GLY A 145 -36.41 15.95 -56.94
N PRO A 146 -37.68 15.78 -57.36
CA PRO A 146 -38.07 15.57 -58.76
C PRO A 146 -37.80 16.76 -59.68
#